data_AF-A0A644UX09-F1
#
_entry.id   AF-A0A644UX09-F1
#
_cell.length_a   1.000
_cell.length_b   1.000
_cell.length_c   1.000
_cell.angle_alpha   90.00
_cell.angle_beta   90.00
_cell.angle_gamma   90.00
#
_symmetry.space_group_name_H-M   'P 1'
#
loop_
_entity.id
_entity.type
_entity.pdbx_description
1 polymer ?
#
loop_
_entity_poly.entity_id
_entity_poly.type
_entity_poly.pdbx_seq_one_letter_code
_entity_poly.pdbx_strand_id
1 'polypeptide(L)'
;MKYKIRINPMAIADVQEIKTYIAEDNPEAAIQMGAVIYSKIENLADFPEMGVSLGAKINLKTDYRFLVCGAYLVFYKIEGEFVSVYRILNGARDYLTVLFSEESSEN
;
A
#
# COMPACT_ATOMS: atom_id res chain seq x y z
N MET A 1 10.72 -9.58 17.66
CA MET A 1 9.30 -9.24 17.90
C MET A 1 8.67 -9.01 16.55
N LYS A 2 7.43 -9.50 16.32
CA LYS A 2 6.69 -9.23 15.08
C LYS A 2 5.73 -8.07 15.29
N TYR A 3 5.63 -7.19 14.30
CA TYR A 3 4.60 -6.16 14.24
C TYR A 3 3.25 -6.78 13.88
N LYS A 4 2.18 -6.16 14.37
CA LYS A 4 0.80 -6.52 14.02
C LYS A 4 0.38 -5.75 12.77
N ILE A 5 -0.11 -6.44 11.75
CA ILE A 5 -0.60 -5.80 10.53
C ILE A 5 -2.05 -5.33 10.73
N ARG A 6 -2.33 -4.08 10.37
CA ARG A 6 -3.67 -3.54 10.20
C ARG A 6 -3.85 -3.16 8.74
N ILE A 7 -5.01 -3.47 8.17
CA ILE A 7 -5.34 -3.14 6.79
C ILE A 7 -6.55 -2.24 6.81
N ASN A 8 -6.39 -1.03 6.28
CA ASN A 8 -7.49 -0.09 6.11
C ASN A 8 -8.49 -0.65 5.09
N PRO A 9 -9.82 -0.53 5.31
CA PRO A 9 -10.82 -0.93 4.32
C PRO A 9 -10.57 -0.41 2.90
N MET A 10 -10.02 0.81 2.76
CA MET A 10 -9.67 1.38 1.47
C MET A 10 -8.58 0.57 0.75
N ALA A 11 -7.59 0.06 1.48
CA ALA A 11 -6.58 -0.83 0.89
C ALA A 11 -7.18 -2.18 0.42
N ILE A 12 -8.23 -2.68 1.09
CA ILE A 12 -8.94 -3.88 0.65
C ILE A 12 -9.69 -3.60 -0.66
N ALA A 13 -10.41 -2.47 -0.71
CA ALA A 13 -11.11 -2.04 -1.92
C ALA A 13 -10.14 -1.82 -3.09
N ASP A 14 -9.00 -1.16 -2.82
CA ASP A 14 -7.94 -0.97 -3.80
C ASP A 14 -7.48 -2.32 -4.41
N VAL A 15 -7.23 -3.36 -3.59
CA VAL A 15 -6.86 -4.70 -4.10
C VAL A 15 -7.97 -5.34 -4.94
N GLN A 16 -9.23 -5.17 -4.55
CA GLN A 16 -10.37 -5.67 -5.32
C GLN A 16 -10.48 -5.00 -6.68
N GLU A 17 -10.32 -3.68 -6.74
CA GLU A 17 -10.31 -2.91 -7.99
C GLU A 17 -9.15 -3.34 -8.90
N ILE A 18 -7.94 -3.48 -8.33
CA ILE A 18 -6.75 -3.96 -9.06
C ILE A 18 -7.01 -5.33 -9.68
N LYS A 19 -7.50 -6.28 -8.89
CA LYS A 19 -7.80 -7.62 -9.38
C LYS A 19 -8.88 -7.61 -10.46
N THR A 20 -9.93 -6.82 -10.27
CA THR A 20 -11.02 -6.69 -11.25
C THR A 20 -10.49 -6.15 -12.57
N TYR A 21 -9.75 -5.04 -12.52
CA TYR A 21 -9.15 -4.42 -13.69
C TYR A 21 -8.21 -5.36 -14.45
N ILE A 22 -7.30 -6.05 -13.76
CA ILE A 22 -6.38 -6.98 -14.42
C ILE A 22 -7.13 -8.19 -14.99
N ALA A 23 -8.16 -8.68 -14.30
CA ALA A 23 -8.91 -9.85 -14.72
C ALA A 23 -9.73 -9.65 -16.00
N GLU A 24 -10.03 -8.40 -16.39
CA GLU A 24 -10.66 -8.08 -17.67
C GLU A 24 -9.82 -8.55 -18.86
N ASP A 25 -8.49 -8.50 -18.74
CA ASP A 25 -7.54 -8.91 -19.78
C ASP A 25 -6.88 -10.27 -19.46
N ASN A 26 -6.47 -10.48 -18.20
CA ASN A 26 -5.76 -11.67 -17.76
C ASN A 26 -6.12 -12.08 -16.31
N PRO A 27 -7.08 -12.99 -16.12
CA PRO A 27 -7.49 -13.48 -14.80
C PRO A 27 -6.37 -14.13 -13.98
N GLU A 28 -5.44 -14.83 -14.63
CA GLU A 28 -4.31 -15.47 -13.95
C GLU A 28 -3.34 -14.42 -13.38
N ALA A 29 -3.06 -13.37 -14.17
CA ALA A 29 -2.26 -12.24 -13.71
C ALA A 29 -2.91 -11.51 -12.52
N ALA A 30 -4.24 -11.42 -12.47
CA ALA A 30 -4.95 -10.84 -11.33
C ALA A 30 -4.74 -11.65 -10.04
N ILE A 31 -4.77 -12.98 -10.13
CA ILE A 31 -4.48 -13.87 -8.99
C ILE A 31 -3.03 -13.70 -8.54
N GLN A 32 -2.09 -13.70 -9.48
CA GLN A 32 -0.66 -13.53 -9.19
C GLN A 32 -0.38 -12.18 -8.54
N MET A 33 -0.97 -11.09 -9.04
CA MET A 33 -0.80 -9.76 -8.45
C MET A 33 -1.31 -9.69 -7.01
N GLY A 34 -2.48 -10.28 -6.73
CA GLY A 34 -3.00 -10.38 -5.37
C GLY A 34 -2.06 -11.14 -4.42
N ALA A 35 -1.47 -12.25 -4.89
CA ALA A 35 -0.50 -13.02 -4.10
C ALA A 35 0.79 -12.25 -3.83
N VAL A 36 1.31 -11.49 -4.81
CA VAL A 36 2.49 -10.63 -4.65
C VAL A 36 2.25 -9.56 -3.60
N ILE A 37 1.11 -8.86 -3.67
CA ILE A 37 0.73 -7.83 -2.70
C ILE A 37 0.63 -8.42 -1.29
N TYR A 38 -0.08 -9.55 -1.15
CA TYR A 38 -0.24 -10.22 0.13
C TYR A 38 1.10 -10.63 0.75
N SER A 39 1.96 -11.30 -0.01
CA SER A 39 3.29 -11.71 0.46
C SER A 39 4.16 -10.52 0.88
N LYS A 40 4.07 -9.39 0.17
CA LYS A 40 4.79 -8.16 0.54
C LYS A 40 4.28 -7.56 1.84
N ILE A 41 2.96 -7.58 2.08
CA ILE A 41 2.36 -7.11 3.33
C ILE A 41 2.75 -8.03 4.50
N GLU A 42 2.77 -9.35 4.32
CA GLU A 42 3.19 -10.28 5.38
C GLU A 42 4.64 -10.02 5.84
N ASN A 43 5.55 -9.72 4.90
CA ASN A 43 6.94 -9.40 5.23
C ASN A 43 7.08 -8.14 6.11
N LEU A 44 6.10 -7.23 6.11
CA LEU A 44 6.13 -6.05 6.98
C LEU A 44 6.01 -6.40 8.46
N ALA A 45 5.47 -7.56 8.82
CA ALA A 45 5.39 -7.99 10.21
C ALA A 45 6.79 -8.23 10.81
N ASP A 46 7.73 -8.70 9.99
CA ASP A 46 9.11 -8.97 10.38
C ASP A 46 10.05 -7.78 10.05
N PHE A 47 9.79 -7.07 8.95
CA PHE A 47 10.65 -6.02 8.41
C PHE A 47 9.86 -4.73 8.08
N PRO A 48 9.27 -4.04 9.07
CA PRO A 48 8.42 -2.87 8.81
C PRO A 48 9.17 -1.72 8.13
N GLU A 49 10.50 -1.62 8.29
CA GLU A 49 11.30 -0.55 7.70
C GLU A 49 11.76 -0.84 6.26
N MET A 50 11.47 -2.02 5.71
CA MET A 50 11.98 -2.45 4.39
C MET A 50 11.46 -1.60 3.22
N GLY A 51 10.34 -0.89 3.41
CA GLY A 51 9.80 0.04 2.42
C GLY A 51 10.53 1.37 2.39
N VAL A 52 10.38 2.05 1.25
CA VAL A 52 11.02 3.36 1.00
C VAL A 52 10.22 4.45 1.72
N SER A 53 10.90 5.36 2.41
CA SER A 53 10.26 6.56 2.96
C SER A 53 9.71 7.43 1.83
N LEU A 54 8.41 7.73 1.87
CA LEU A 54 7.77 8.60 0.88
C LEU A 54 8.28 10.04 1.03
N GLY A 55 8.41 10.54 2.26
CA GLY A 55 8.88 11.91 2.49
C GLY A 55 10.26 12.20 1.90
N ALA A 56 11.16 11.20 1.92
CA ALA A 56 12.47 11.29 1.27
C ALA A 56 12.39 11.39 -0.28
N LYS A 57 11.28 10.93 -0.89
CA LYS A 57 11.07 10.96 -2.34
C LYS A 57 10.40 12.25 -2.83
N ILE A 58 9.47 12.81 -2.06
CA ILE A 58 8.59 13.90 -2.53
C ILE A 58 8.85 15.24 -1.85
N ASN A 59 9.86 15.33 -0.97
CA ASN A 59 10.21 16.54 -0.21
C ASN A 59 9.02 17.14 0.59
N LEU A 60 8.08 16.28 1.00
CA LEU A 60 6.95 16.59 1.88
C LEU A 60 7.13 15.82 3.19
N LYS A 61 6.87 16.47 4.32
CA LYS A 61 6.94 15.80 5.63
C LYS A 61 5.77 14.82 5.75
N THR A 62 6.09 13.53 5.75
CA THR A 62 5.12 12.45 5.95
C THR A 62 5.82 11.21 6.49
N ASP A 63 5.11 10.45 7.33
CA ASP A 63 5.58 9.18 7.88
C ASP A 63 5.21 7.98 6.99
N TYR A 64 4.58 8.24 5.83
CA TYR A 64 4.29 7.20 4.85
C TYR A 64 5.58 6.53 4.34
N ARG A 65 5.51 5.21 4.24
CA ARG A 65 6.45 4.35 3.53
C ARG A 65 5.70 3.59 2.45
N PHE A 66 6.44 3.09 1.46
CA PHE A 66 5.84 2.26 0.43
C PHE A 66 6.69 1.06 0.01
N LEU A 67 6.02 -0.02 -0.38
CA LEU A 67 6.61 -1.17 -1.08
C LEU A 67 6.22 -1.15 -2.56
N VAL A 68 7.15 -1.50 -3.43
CA VAL A 68 6.89 -1.69 -4.87
C VAL A 68 6.42 -3.13 -5.11
N CYS A 69 5.25 -3.28 -5.73
CA CYS A 69 4.59 -4.53 -6.08
C CYS A 69 4.19 -4.49 -7.58
N GLY A 70 5.16 -4.71 -8.47
CA GLY A 70 4.95 -4.52 -9.90
C GLY A 70 4.59 -3.07 -10.23
N ALA A 71 3.44 -2.85 -10.87
CA ALA A 71 2.93 -1.52 -11.18
C ALA A 71 2.24 -0.80 -10.00
N TYR A 72 2.11 -1.47 -8.85
CA TYR A 72 1.39 -0.96 -7.68
C TYR A 72 2.31 -0.69 -6.50
N LEU A 73 1.91 0.25 -5.66
CA LEU A 73 2.61 0.70 -4.48
C LEU A 73 1.72 0.45 -3.25
N VAL A 74 2.26 -0.26 -2.26
CA VAL A 74 1.57 -0.48 -0.97
C VAL A 74 2.02 0.61 0.00
N PHE A 75 1.15 1.55 0.33
CA PHE A 75 1.42 2.65 1.25
C PHE A 75 1.04 2.29 2.68
N TYR A 76 1.97 2.48 3.62
CA TYR A 76 1.80 2.12 5.01
C TYR A 76 2.52 3.07 5.97
N LYS A 77 2.13 3.04 7.25
CA LYS A 77 2.84 3.72 8.36
C LYS A 77 3.23 2.68 9.43
N ILE A 78 4.28 2.98 10.18
CA ILE A 78 4.70 2.20 11.36
C ILE A 78 4.20 2.96 12.60
N GLU A 79 3.35 2.33 13.40
CA GLU A 79 2.61 2.97 14.50
C GLU A 79 2.74 2.14 15.79
N GLY A 80 3.78 2.40 16.57
CA GLY A 80 4.08 1.61 17.76
C GLY A 80 4.40 0.16 17.40
N GLU A 81 3.56 -0.79 17.84
CA GLU A 81 3.68 -2.22 17.49
C GLU A 81 2.93 -2.61 16.21
N PHE A 82 2.28 -1.65 15.54
CA PHE A 82 1.45 -1.89 14.36
C PHE A 82 2.13 -1.42 13.07
N VAL A 83 1.86 -2.13 11.98
CA VAL A 83 2.05 -1.63 10.63
C VAL A 83 0.68 -1.49 9.99
N SER A 84 0.29 -0.25 9.72
CA SER A 84 -1.01 0.10 9.17
C SER A 84 -0.88 0.34 7.67
N VAL A 85 -1.46 -0.56 6.85
CA VAL A 85 -1.54 -0.43 5.40
C VAL A 85 -2.75 0.44 5.06
N TYR A 86 -2.52 1.60 4.45
CA TYR A 86 -3.55 2.60 4.19
C TYR A 86 -4.17 2.46 2.81
N ARG A 87 -3.33 2.40 1.77
CA ARG A 87 -3.76 2.40 0.36
C ARG A 87 -2.83 1.54 -0.49
N ILE A 88 -3.35 1.00 -1.58
CA ILE A 88 -2.58 0.22 -2.57
C ILE A 88 -2.86 0.80 -3.95
N LEU A 89 -1.96 1.64 -4.46
CA LEU A 89 -2.25 2.50 -5.62
C LEU A 89 -1.34 2.19 -6.79
N ASN A 90 -1.80 2.46 -8.01
CA ASN A 90 -0.96 2.33 -9.19
C ASN A 90 0.14 3.42 -9.18
N GLY A 91 1.40 3.01 -9.25
CA GLY A 91 2.56 3.91 -9.16
C GLY A 91 2.74 4.84 -10.36
N ALA A 92 2.06 4.57 -11.49
CA ALA A 92 2.05 5.43 -12.66
C ALA A 92 0.92 6.48 -12.65
N ARG A 93 -0.03 6.40 -11.71
CA ARG A 93 -1.10 7.38 -11.52
C ARG A 93 -0.71 8.42 -10.47
N ASP A 94 -1.47 9.51 -10.38
CA ASP A 94 -1.29 10.52 -9.34
C ASP A 94 -1.75 10.01 -7.96
N TYR A 95 -0.92 9.18 -7.36
CA TYR A 95 -1.16 8.60 -6.05
C TYR A 95 -1.00 9.62 -4.92
N LEU A 96 -0.33 10.75 -5.15
CA LEU A 96 -0.15 11.79 -4.14
C LEU A 96 -1.46 12.50 -3.83
N THR A 97 -2.22 12.87 -4.87
CA THR A 97 -3.55 13.43 -4.66
C THR A 97 -4.43 12.48 -3.87
N VAL A 98 -4.45 11.19 -4.22
CA VAL A 98 -5.29 10.19 -3.52
C VAL A 98 -4.87 10.01 -2.06
N LEU A 99 -3.57 9.95 -1.77
CA LEU A 99 -3.07 9.78 -0.41
C LEU A 99 -3.37 10.98 0.50
N PHE A 100 -3.27 12.20 -0.03
CA PHE A 100 -3.40 13.42 0.78
C PHE A 100 -4.78 14.10 0.66
N SER A 101 -5.66 13.65 -0.24
CA SER A 101 -7.04 14.17 -0.32
C SER A 101 -7.91 13.71 0.84
N GLU A 102 -7.62 12.54 1.44
CA GLU A 102 -8.43 11.95 2.51
C GLU A 102 -7.98 12.37 3.92
N GLU A 103 -6.79 12.97 4.09
CA GLU A 103 -6.32 13.50 5.37
C GLU A 103 -7.02 14.82 5.78
N SER A 104 -7.91 15.36 4.94
CA SER A 104 -8.61 16.64 5.17
C SER A 104 -9.96 16.52 5.90
N SER A 105 -10.38 15.32 6.33
CA SER A 105 -11.68 15.10 6.99
C SER A 105 -11.63 14.82 8.50
N GLU A 106 -10.46 14.94 9.13
CA GLU A 106 -10.37 14.98 10.59
C GLU A 106 -9.89 16.35 11.05
N ASN A 107 -10.83 17.30 11.16
CA ASN A 107 -10.70 18.47 12.03
C ASN A 107 -12.05 18.88 12.60
#